data_AF-W2GXL6-F1
#
_entry.id   AF-W2GXL6-F1
#
_cell.length_a   1.000
_cell.length_b   1.000
_cell.length_c   1.000
_cell.angle_alpha   90.00
_cell.angle_beta   90.00
_cell.angle_gamma   90.00
#
_symmetry.space_group_name_H-M   'P 1'
#
loop_
_entity.id
_entity.type
_entity.pdbx_description
1 polymer ?
#
loop_
_entity_poly.entity_id
_entity_poly.type
_entity_poly.pdbx_seq_one_letter_code
_entity_poly.pdbx_strand_id
1 'polypeptide(L)'
;MLGPSLPLRVTACSYFRLECAHEQLFHSEYKRSNRTKGLKILRCFPHCCPEHIDRSYCGSSLSVRVQLAERPAGTAPHEPPPSEVLAVFARFEAVNDVSLRPGECVEVDKIQQGVQTESNLDGQWIAGVLDRPSGLV
;
A
#
# COMPACT_ATOMS: atom_id res chain seq x y z
N MET A 1 6.91 29.54 20.80
CA MET A 1 7.89 28.78 19.98
C MET A 1 7.60 27.30 20.22
N LEU A 2 6.74 26.67 19.41
CA LEU A 2 6.60 25.20 19.45
C LEU A 2 7.94 24.63 18.97
N GLY A 3 8.58 23.78 19.77
CA GLY A 3 9.79 23.07 19.34
C GLY A 3 9.50 22.20 18.10
N PRO A 4 10.52 21.84 17.32
CA PRO A 4 10.32 21.00 16.14
C PRO A 4 9.63 19.69 16.55
N SER A 5 8.52 19.38 15.89
CA SER A 5 7.84 18.10 16.09
C SER A 5 8.82 16.97 15.77
N LEU A 6 8.89 15.97 16.66
CA LEU A 6 9.74 14.80 16.43
C LEU A 6 9.33 14.14 15.11
N PRO A 7 10.28 13.72 14.26
CA PRO A 7 9.95 13.07 13.00
C PRO A 7 9.20 11.76 13.26
N LEU A 8 8.20 11.48 12.42
CA LEU A 8 7.50 10.21 12.46
C LEU A 8 8.48 9.08 12.16
N ARG A 9 8.57 8.11 13.07
CA ARG A 9 9.40 6.93 12.89
C ARG A 9 8.52 5.71 12.71
N VAL A 10 8.57 5.11 11.53
CA VAL A 10 7.96 3.81 11.25
C VAL A 10 8.83 2.72 11.90
N THR A 11 8.23 1.85 12.69
CA THR A 11 8.92 0.74 13.37
C THR A 11 8.67 -0.59 12.69
N ALA A 12 7.50 -0.79 12.09
CA ALA A 12 7.17 -2.00 11.35
C ALA A 12 6.09 -1.73 10.31
N CYS A 13 6.07 -2.57 9.28
CA CYS A 13 5.01 -2.64 8.28
C CYS A 13 4.60 -4.09 8.08
N SER A 14 3.31 -4.36 7.95
CA SER A 14 2.81 -5.70 7.66
C SER A 14 1.64 -5.68 6.69
N TYR A 15 1.64 -6.60 5.74
CA TYR A 15 0.49 -6.84 4.87
C TYR A 15 -0.60 -7.59 5.62
N PHE A 16 -1.85 -7.26 5.34
CA PHE A 16 -3.02 -7.99 5.83
C PHE A 16 -4.19 -7.83 4.85
N ARG A 17 -5.25 -8.61 5.09
CA ARG A 17 -6.53 -8.43 4.43
C ARG A 17 -7.60 -8.39 5.51
N LEU A 18 -8.56 -7.46 5.39
CA LEU A 18 -9.71 -7.42 6.27
C LEU A 18 -10.51 -8.73 6.14
N GLU A 19 -10.99 -9.25 7.27
CA GLU A 19 -11.82 -10.47 7.31
C GLU A 19 -11.15 -11.70 6.68
N CYS A 20 -9.82 -11.80 6.80
CA CYS A 20 -9.03 -12.93 6.33
C CYS A 20 -8.10 -13.42 7.44
N ALA A 21 -8.14 -14.72 7.73
CA ALA A 21 -7.30 -15.36 8.75
C ALA A 21 -6.14 -16.19 8.15
N HIS A 22 -5.94 -16.14 6.82
CA HIS A 22 -4.84 -16.85 6.18
C HIS A 22 -3.50 -16.23 6.56
N GLU A 23 -2.58 -17.05 7.05
CA GLU A 23 -1.20 -16.64 7.34
C GLU A 23 -0.45 -16.31 6.04
N GLN A 24 -0.63 -17.13 5.01
CA GLN A 24 -0.03 -16.93 3.69
C GLN A 24 -0.95 -16.07 2.82
N LEU A 25 -0.68 -14.77 2.77
CA LEU A 25 -1.48 -13.84 1.96
C LEU A 25 -1.18 -13.93 0.47
N PHE A 26 0.07 -14.16 0.09
CA PHE A 26 0.54 -14.13 -1.29
C PHE A 26 0.86 -15.52 -1.81
N HIS A 27 0.50 -15.80 -3.05
CA HIS A 27 0.99 -16.94 -3.80
C HIS A 27 2.30 -16.63 -4.53
N SER A 28 3.04 -17.68 -4.87
CA SER A 28 4.28 -17.59 -5.66
C SER A 28 4.04 -17.22 -7.13
N GLU A 29 2.83 -17.48 -7.63
CA GLU A 29 2.45 -17.24 -9.03
C GLU A 29 0.99 -16.81 -9.14
N TYR A 30 0.69 -16.02 -10.17
CA TYR A 30 -0.65 -15.50 -10.44
C TYR A 30 -0.98 -15.59 -11.92
N LYS A 31 -2.24 -15.91 -12.23
CA LYS A 31 -2.75 -15.86 -13.60
C LYS A 31 -2.89 -14.41 -14.04
N ARG A 32 -2.62 -14.16 -15.33
CA ARG A 32 -2.78 -12.84 -15.96
C ARG A 32 -3.91 -12.87 -16.99
N SER A 33 -4.66 -11.78 -17.10
CA SER A 33 -5.63 -11.56 -18.17
C SER A 33 -5.43 -10.20 -18.82
N ASN A 34 -5.79 -10.11 -20.10
CA ASN A 34 -5.76 -8.84 -20.83
C ASN A 34 -7.00 -8.00 -20.46
N ARG A 35 -6.80 -6.71 -20.28
CA ARG A 35 -7.82 -5.68 -20.17
C ARG A 35 -7.86 -4.88 -21.48
N THR A 36 -8.78 -3.94 -21.58
CA THR A 36 -8.80 -2.95 -22.64
C THR A 36 -7.48 -2.16 -22.69
N LYS A 37 -7.16 -1.63 -23.87
CA LYS A 37 -5.91 -0.87 -24.13
C LYS A 37 -4.61 -1.68 -23.93
N GLY A 38 -4.66 -3.01 -24.03
CA GLY A 38 -3.46 -3.86 -23.97
C GLY A 38 -2.87 -4.06 -22.57
N LEU A 39 -3.51 -3.53 -21.53
CA LEU A 39 -3.08 -3.69 -20.15
C LEU A 39 -3.27 -5.14 -19.69
N LYS A 40 -2.35 -5.63 -18.86
CA LYS A 40 -2.46 -6.95 -18.24
C LYS A 40 -2.64 -6.79 -16.74
N ILE A 41 -3.56 -7.56 -16.19
CA ILE A 41 -3.88 -7.54 -14.76
C ILE A 41 -3.57 -8.90 -14.13
N LEU A 42 -3.22 -8.90 -12.84
CA LEU A 42 -3.11 -10.11 -12.04
C LEU A 42 -4.51 -10.52 -11.55
N ARG A 43 -4.79 -11.82 -11.57
CA ARG A 43 -6.03 -12.39 -11.01
C ARG A 43 -5.74 -13.07 -9.68
N CYS A 44 -6.72 -13.02 -8.77
CA CYS A 44 -6.59 -13.56 -7.42
C CYS A 44 -5.41 -13.03 -6.62
N PHE A 45 -4.96 -11.82 -6.89
CA PHE A 45 -4.00 -11.15 -6.02
C PHE A 45 -4.74 -10.51 -4.83
N PRO A 46 -4.23 -10.62 -3.58
CA PRO A 46 -3.08 -11.44 -3.17
C PRO A 46 -3.42 -12.95 -3.02
N HIS A 47 -4.69 -13.28 -2.77
CA HIS A 47 -5.29 -14.61 -2.91
C HIS A 47 -6.81 -14.45 -3.10
N CYS A 48 -7.52 -15.53 -3.44
CA CYS A 48 -8.99 -15.50 -3.48
C CYS A 48 -9.52 -15.90 -2.08
N CYS A 49 -10.22 -15.01 -1.39
CA CYS A 49 -10.89 -15.29 -0.10
C CYS A 49 -12.18 -14.46 -0.02
N PRO A 50 -13.27 -14.99 0.59
CA PRO A 50 -13.42 -16.34 1.13
C PRO A 50 -13.44 -17.44 0.06
N GLU A 51 -13.76 -17.11 -1.20
CA GLU A 51 -13.89 -18.10 -2.29
C GLU A 51 -13.33 -17.57 -3.62
N HIS A 52 -12.92 -18.48 -4.49
CA HIS A 52 -12.58 -18.18 -5.88
C HIS A 52 -13.85 -18.00 -6.73
N ILE A 53 -13.84 -17.01 -7.63
CA ILE A 53 -14.92 -16.82 -8.60
C ILE A 53 -14.41 -17.21 -9.98
N ASP A 54 -14.88 -18.36 -10.45
CA ASP A 54 -14.53 -18.87 -11.77
C ASP A 54 -14.88 -17.88 -12.87
N ARG A 55 -13.95 -17.69 -13.81
CA ARG A 55 -14.09 -16.78 -14.97
C ARG A 55 -14.43 -15.31 -14.63
N SER A 56 -14.33 -14.89 -13.36
CA SER A 56 -14.58 -13.52 -12.93
C SER A 56 -13.43 -12.94 -12.08
N TYR A 57 -13.63 -11.72 -11.58
CA TYR A 57 -12.70 -11.01 -10.71
C TYR A 57 -13.02 -11.30 -9.24
N CYS A 58 -12.08 -11.87 -8.48
CA CYS A 58 -12.26 -12.08 -7.05
C CYS A 58 -12.18 -10.78 -6.21
N GLY A 59 -11.73 -9.67 -6.81
CA GLY A 59 -11.84 -8.33 -6.23
C GLY A 59 -11.20 -8.13 -4.86
N SER A 60 -10.18 -8.92 -4.49
CA SER A 60 -9.58 -8.84 -3.15
C SER A 60 -8.67 -7.63 -3.00
N SER A 61 -8.80 -6.94 -1.86
CA SER A 61 -7.91 -5.84 -1.48
C SER A 61 -6.65 -6.36 -0.78
N LEU A 62 -5.61 -5.53 -0.78
CA LEU A 62 -4.42 -5.69 0.03
C LEU A 62 -4.32 -4.47 0.95
N SER A 63 -4.26 -4.71 2.25
CA SER A 63 -4.10 -3.68 3.27
C SER A 63 -2.68 -3.71 3.82
N VAL A 64 -2.17 -2.54 4.22
CA VAL A 64 -0.87 -2.40 4.87
C VAL A 64 -1.09 -1.74 6.22
N ARG A 65 -0.59 -2.37 7.28
CA ARG A 65 -0.52 -1.78 8.61
C ARG A 65 0.85 -1.16 8.78
N VAL A 66 0.88 0.13 9.11
CA VAL A 66 2.12 0.85 9.44
C VAL A 66 2.12 1.11 10.95
N GLN A 67 3.09 0.54 11.65
CA GLN A 67 3.30 0.80 13.07
C GLN A 67 4.30 1.94 13.23
N LEU A 68 3.90 2.94 14.01
CA LEU A 68 4.74 4.08 14.37
C LEU A 68 5.35 3.84 15.75
N ALA A 69 6.54 4.40 15.97
CA ALA A 69 7.20 4.34 17.27
C ALA A 69 6.32 4.94 18.36
N GLU A 70 6.25 4.24 19.49
CA GLU A 70 5.59 4.76 20.69
C GLU A 70 6.29 6.05 21.14
N ARG A 71 5.48 7.00 21.57
CA ARG A 71 5.95 8.28 22.06
C ARG A 71 5.96 8.27 23.59
N PRO A 72 6.96 8.90 24.24
CA PRO A 72 6.96 9.02 25.70
C PRO A 72 5.66 9.62 26.23
N ALA A 73 5.18 9.11 27.37
CA ALA A 73 4.02 9.67 28.04
C ALA A 73 4.25 11.17 28.36
N GLY A 74 3.25 12.01 28.07
CA GLY A 74 3.29 13.45 28.35
C GLY A 74 3.77 14.35 27.21
N THR A 75 4.19 13.81 26.07
CA THR A 75 4.47 14.61 24.87
C THR A 75 3.20 14.96 24.09
N ALA A 76 3.12 16.18 23.55
CA ALA A 76 1.99 16.63 22.73
C ALA A 76 1.74 15.74 21.50
N PRO A 77 0.49 15.59 21.02
CA PRO A 77 0.15 14.88 19.77
C PRO A 77 0.99 15.35 18.57
N HIS A 78 1.11 14.51 17.52
CA HIS A 78 1.68 14.96 16.25
C HIS A 78 0.76 16.02 15.64
N GLU A 79 1.31 17.21 15.37
CA GLU A 79 0.72 18.22 14.51
C GLU A 79 1.66 18.46 13.33
N PRO A 80 1.23 18.18 12.08
CA PRO A 80 -0.05 17.57 11.68
C PRO A 80 -0.18 16.11 12.15
N PRO A 81 -1.40 15.55 12.21
CA PRO A 81 -1.59 14.14 12.54
C PRO A 81 -0.87 13.24 11.53
N PRO A 82 -0.43 12.03 11.92
CA PRO A 82 0.36 11.17 11.03
C PRO A 82 -0.33 10.85 9.69
N SER A 83 -1.67 10.79 9.69
CA SER A 83 -2.49 10.59 8.49
C SER A 83 -2.34 11.67 7.42
N GLU A 84 -1.86 12.86 7.77
CA GLU A 84 -1.66 13.98 6.83
C GLU A 84 -0.24 14.07 6.29
N VAL A 85 0.72 13.45 6.99
CA VAL A 85 2.15 13.55 6.65
C VAL A 85 2.77 12.22 6.22
N LEU A 86 2.07 11.11 6.43
CA LEU A 86 2.48 9.79 5.97
C LEU A 86 1.66 9.36 4.76
N ALA A 87 2.35 9.12 3.64
CA ALA A 87 1.78 8.49 2.45
C ALA A 87 2.39 7.09 2.25
N VAL A 88 1.58 6.18 1.73
CA VAL A 88 2.01 4.82 1.38
C VAL A 88 1.80 4.62 -0.11
N PHE A 89 2.81 4.10 -0.79
CA PHE A 89 2.74 3.72 -2.19
C PHE A 89 3.15 2.26 -2.33
N ALA A 90 2.60 1.59 -3.34
CA ALA A 90 3.00 0.25 -3.73
C ALA A 90 3.49 0.26 -5.18
N ARG A 91 4.39 -0.68 -5.51
CA ARG A 91 4.89 -0.91 -6.87
C ARG A 91 5.24 -2.39 -6.99
N PHE A 92 5.08 -2.93 -8.19
CA PHE A 92 5.62 -4.25 -8.54
C PHE A 92 6.99 -4.08 -9.18
N GLU A 93 7.97 -4.85 -8.70
CA GLU A 93 9.32 -4.90 -9.28
C GLU A 93 9.63 -6.32 -9.73
N ALA A 94 10.43 -6.44 -10.79
CA ALA A 94 10.98 -7.74 -11.15
C ALA A 94 12.06 -8.12 -10.13
N VAL A 95 12.16 -9.40 -9.79
CA VAL A 95 13.10 -9.92 -8.76
C VAL A 95 14.55 -9.52 -9.05
N ASN A 96 14.91 -9.40 -10.31
CA ASN A 96 16.24 -9.04 -10.79
C ASN A 96 16.42 -7.54 -11.09
N ASP A 97 15.38 -6.72 -10.91
CA ASP A 97 15.37 -5.30 -11.21
C ASP A 97 14.92 -4.51 -9.98
N VAL A 98 15.69 -4.65 -8.89
CA VAL A 98 15.44 -3.92 -7.65
C VAL A 98 15.99 -2.51 -7.81
N SER A 99 15.08 -1.58 -8.06
CA SER A 99 15.41 -0.18 -8.29
C SER A 99 15.40 0.67 -7.02
N LEU A 100 14.83 0.16 -5.92
CA LEU A 100 14.83 0.84 -4.61
C LEU A 100 15.20 -0.11 -3.48
N ARG A 101 15.98 0.41 -2.52
CA ARG A 101 16.37 -0.34 -1.31
C ARG A 101 15.69 0.23 -0.05
N PRO A 102 15.43 -0.60 0.99
CA PRO A 102 14.97 -0.08 2.27
C PRO A 102 15.90 1.00 2.83
N GLY A 103 15.34 2.14 3.21
CA GLY A 103 16.07 3.30 3.72
C GLY A 103 16.56 4.28 2.65
N GLU A 104 16.36 3.98 1.37
CA GLU A 104 16.66 4.91 0.29
C GLU A 104 15.69 6.09 0.28
N CYS A 105 16.22 7.31 0.15
CA CYS A 105 15.42 8.53 0.02
C CYS A 105 15.12 8.79 -1.45
N VAL A 106 13.86 9.10 -1.75
CA VAL A 106 13.36 9.34 -3.10
C VAL A 106 12.58 10.64 -3.15
N GLU A 107 12.64 11.32 -4.30
CA GLU A 107 11.86 12.52 -4.54
C GLU A 107 10.37 12.20 -4.60
N VAL A 108 9.59 12.79 -3.70
CA VAL A 108 8.13 12.53 -3.60
C VAL A 108 7.43 12.90 -4.91
N ASP A 109 7.82 14.01 -5.54
CA ASP A 109 7.23 14.46 -6.81
C ASP A 109 7.41 13.43 -7.92
N LYS A 110 8.54 12.71 -7.95
CA LYS A 110 8.79 11.65 -8.94
C LYS A 110 7.85 10.46 -8.72
N ILE A 111 7.61 10.08 -7.47
CA ILE A 111 6.66 9.02 -7.15
C ILE A 111 5.24 9.45 -7.57
N GLN A 112 4.84 10.67 -7.21
CA GLN A 112 3.51 11.20 -7.51
C GLN A 112 3.24 11.28 -9.02
N GLN A 113 4.21 11.76 -9.81
CA GLN A 113 4.11 11.78 -11.27
C GLN A 113 4.07 10.36 -11.88
N GLY A 114 4.70 9.40 -11.22
CA GLY A 114 4.72 7.99 -11.63
C GLY A 114 3.53 7.17 -11.15
N VAL A 115 2.52 7.77 -10.52
CA VAL A 115 1.30 7.07 -10.10
C VAL A 115 0.48 6.67 -11.32
N GLN A 116 0.01 5.42 -11.32
CA GLN A 116 -0.88 4.90 -12.34
C GLN A 116 -2.26 5.56 -12.24
N THR A 117 -2.71 6.17 -13.33
CA THR A 117 -4.02 6.83 -13.44
C THR A 117 -4.66 6.49 -14.78
N GLU A 118 -5.90 6.92 -15.01
CA GLU A 118 -6.54 6.74 -16.33
C GLU A 118 -5.82 7.49 -17.46
N SER A 119 -5.11 8.58 -17.14
CA SER A 119 -4.29 9.38 -18.05
C SER A 119 -2.83 8.95 -18.10
N ASN A 120 -2.36 8.17 -17.12
CA ASN A 120 -1.01 7.63 -17.05
C ASN A 120 -1.06 6.11 -16.79
N LEU A 121 -1.34 5.34 -17.85
CA LEU A 121 -1.50 3.89 -17.74
C LEU A 121 -0.18 3.15 -17.48
N ASP A 122 0.94 3.77 -17.84
CA ASP A 122 2.30 3.25 -17.65
C ASP A 122 2.91 3.63 -16.28
N GLY A 123 2.15 4.36 -15.45
CA GLY A 123 2.54 4.64 -14.07
C GLY A 123 2.82 3.35 -13.31
N GLN A 124 3.95 3.31 -12.60
CA GLN A 124 4.42 2.14 -11.87
C GLN A 124 3.97 2.14 -10.41
N TRP A 125 3.57 3.30 -9.89
CA TRP A 125 3.19 3.48 -8.50
C TRP A 125 1.68 3.39 -8.31
N ILE A 126 1.28 2.77 -7.22
CA ILE A 126 -0.11 2.65 -6.78
C ILE A 126 -0.21 3.39 -5.45
N ALA A 127 -0.96 4.48 -5.43
CA ALA A 127 -1.18 5.24 -4.20
C ALA A 127 -2.07 4.45 -3.24
N GLY A 128 -1.65 4.33 -1.99
CA GLY A 128 -2.46 3.78 -0.91
C GLY A 128 -3.57 4.74 -0.51
N VAL A 129 -4.67 4.19 -0.04
CA VAL A 129 -5.77 4.96 0.56
C VAL A 129 -5.79 4.63 2.04
N LEU A 130 -5.78 5.66 2.89
CA LEU A 130 -5.95 5.46 4.32
C LEU A 130 -7.37 4.93 4.56
N ASP A 131 -7.46 3.72 5.11
CA ASP A 131 -8.73 3.17 5.53
C ASP A 131 -9.27 4.01 6.69
N ARG A 132 -10.31 4.79 6.41
CA ARG A 132 -11.09 5.47 7.44
C ARG A 132 -12.20 4.49 7.76
N PRO A 133 -12.16 3.78 8.90
CA PRO A 133 -13.30 2.98 9.29
C PRO A 133 -14.52 3.89 9.24
N SER A 134 -15.45 3.58 8.35
CA SER A 134 -16.75 4.25 8.31
C SER A 134 -17.26 4.13 9.73
N GLY A 135 -17.48 5.27 10.41
CA GLY A 135 -17.94 5.26 11.79
C GLY A 135 -19.07 4.25 11.91
N LEU A 136 -18.93 3.30 12.85
CA LEU A 136 -19.99 2.35 13.16
C LEU A 136 -21.31 3.13 13.23
N VAL A 137 -22.26 2.77 12.37
CA VAL A 137 -23.69 3.01 12.60
C VAL A 137 -24.20 1.85 13.42
#